data_AF-A0A951FHL6-F1
#
_entry.id   AF-A0A951FHL6-F1
#
_cell.length_a   1.000
_cell.length_b   1.000
_cell.length_c   1.000
_cell.angle_alpha   90.00
_cell.angle_beta   90.00
_cell.angle_gamma   90.00
#
_symmetry.space_group_name_H-M   'P 1'
#
loop_
_entity.id
_entity.type
_entity.pdbx_description
1 polymer ?
#
loop_
_entity_poly.entity_id
_entity_poly.type
_entity_poly.pdbx_seq_one_letter_code
_entity_poly.pdbx_strand_id
1 'polypeptide(L)'
;MLSTLKTAHGDLALPAYLPDATRGVVRAIDATDLRNAGVQAVVMNVFHLMQRPGSSTIQALGGLHKMADWQGPIITDSGGFQAYSLIRQNSKLGSISDQGIRFQPEGADRKFQLT
;
A
#
# COMPACT_ATOMS: atom_id res chain seq x y z
N MET A 1 14.43 -13.96 -23.11
CA MET A 1 13.41 -12.93 -23.43
C MET A 1 13.06 -12.21 -22.16
N LEU A 2 12.98 -10.88 -22.17
CA LEU A 2 12.36 -10.13 -21.09
C LEU A 2 10.85 -10.38 -21.15
N SER A 3 10.25 -10.80 -20.03
CA SER A 3 8.81 -11.02 -19.95
C SER A 3 8.10 -9.70 -19.62
N THR A 4 6.89 -9.51 -20.13
CA THR A 4 6.08 -8.33 -19.85
C THR A 4 4.80 -8.76 -19.15
N LEU A 5 4.51 -8.18 -17.98
CA LEU A 5 3.25 -8.36 -17.28
C LEU A 5 2.26 -7.30 -17.78
N LYS A 6 1.15 -7.74 -18.35
CA LYS A 6 0.04 -6.87 -18.78
C LYS A 6 -0.83 -6.54 -17.57
N THR A 7 -1.10 -5.26 -17.32
CA THR A 7 -2.01 -4.83 -16.24
C THR A 7 -3.05 -3.85 -16.79
N ALA A 8 -4.08 -3.57 -15.99
CA ALA A 8 -5.10 -2.58 -16.34
C ALA A 8 -4.57 -1.14 -16.48
N HIS A 9 -3.41 -0.84 -15.90
CA HIS A 9 -2.82 0.50 -15.85
C HIS A 9 -1.44 0.54 -16.52
N GLY A 10 -1.23 -0.33 -17.52
CA GLY A 10 -0.02 -0.36 -18.34
C GLY A 10 0.78 -1.65 -18.21
N ASP A 11 1.82 -1.72 -19.02
CA ASP A 11 2.72 -2.87 -19.10
C ASP A 11 3.89 -2.71 -18.12
N LEU A 12 4.29 -3.81 -17.49
CA LEU A 12 5.45 -3.88 -16.61
C LEU A 12 6.50 -4.83 -17.19
N ALA A 13 7.66 -4.30 -17.57
CA ALA A 13 8.76 -5.13 -18.06
C ALA A 13 9.47 -5.80 -16.89
N LEU A 14 9.73 -7.11 -16.99
CA LEU A 14 10.37 -7.89 -15.95
C LEU A 14 11.82 -8.25 -16.33
N PRO A 15 12.75 -8.23 -15.36
CA PRO A 15 12.55 -7.90 -13.94
C PRO A 15 12.30 -6.40 -13.69
N ALA A 16 11.43 -6.09 -12.73
CA ALA A 16 11.06 -4.72 -12.38
C ALA A 16 11.49 -4.37 -10.96
N TYR A 17 11.96 -3.15 -10.77
CA TYR A 17 12.08 -2.51 -9.46
C TYR A 17 10.83 -1.68 -9.17
N LEU A 18 10.25 -1.82 -7.98
CA LEU A 18 9.06 -1.10 -7.54
C LEU A 18 9.41 -0.30 -6.28
N PRO A 19 9.54 1.04 -6.36
CA PRO A 19 9.76 1.84 -5.16
C PRO A 19 8.54 1.79 -4.23
N ASP A 20 8.81 1.82 -2.92
CA ASP A 20 7.77 1.85 -1.89
C ASP A 20 7.18 3.25 -1.73
N ALA A 21 5.92 3.37 -2.12
CA ALA A 21 5.07 4.54 -1.93
C ALA A 21 4.20 4.34 -0.69
N THR A 22 4.84 4.27 0.49
CA THR A 22 4.25 3.83 1.76
C THR A 22 2.91 4.50 2.11
N ARG A 23 2.72 5.78 1.73
CA ARG A 23 1.48 6.55 1.96
C ARG A 23 0.87 7.09 0.66
N GLY A 24 1.06 6.37 -0.45
CA GLY A 24 0.67 6.84 -1.78
C GLY A 24 1.67 7.79 -2.42
N VAL A 25 2.83 8.01 -1.79
CA VAL A 25 3.94 8.81 -2.32
C VAL A 25 5.27 8.18 -1.94
N VAL A 26 6.26 8.25 -2.83
CA VAL A 26 7.63 7.86 -2.53
C VAL A 26 8.29 9.00 -1.77
N ARG A 27 9.06 8.68 -0.72
CA ARG A 27 9.60 9.71 0.16
C ARG A 27 10.44 10.73 -0.63
N ALA A 28 10.08 12.02 -0.48
CA ALA A 28 10.76 13.18 -1.02
C ALA A 28 10.64 13.43 -2.54
N ILE A 29 9.88 12.62 -3.28
CA ILE A 29 9.66 12.80 -4.72
C ILE A 29 8.19 12.60 -5.09
N ASP A 30 7.73 13.25 -6.16
CA ASP A 30 6.35 13.15 -6.62
C ASP A 30 6.18 12.16 -7.81
N ALA A 31 4.95 12.03 -8.29
CA ALA A 31 4.63 11.13 -9.41
C ALA A 31 5.31 11.56 -10.72
N THR A 32 5.56 12.86 -10.92
CA THR A 32 6.26 13.37 -12.09
C THR A 32 7.74 13.00 -12.05
N ASP A 33 8.38 13.12 -10.88
CA ASP A 33 9.75 12.66 -10.68
C ASP A 33 9.90 11.17 -11.00
N LEU A 34 8.97 10.34 -10.50
CA LEU A 34 8.96 8.89 -10.76
C LEU A 34 8.84 8.57 -12.26
N ARG A 35 7.93 9.25 -12.96
CA ARG A 35 7.78 9.11 -14.42
C ARG A 35 9.06 9.50 -15.15
N ASN A 36 9.66 10.63 -14.78
CA ASN A 36 10.89 11.13 -15.38
C ASN A 36 12.08 10.18 -15.13
N ALA A 37 12.09 9.50 -13.98
CA ALA A 37 13.08 8.48 -13.64
C ALA A 37 12.84 7.13 -14.34
N GLY A 38 11.78 6.98 -15.14
CA GLY A 38 11.46 5.75 -15.85
C GLY A 38 10.87 4.64 -14.97
N VAL A 39 10.34 4.99 -13.80
CA VAL A 39 9.64 4.03 -12.93
C VAL A 39 8.35 3.60 -13.62
N GLN A 40 8.15 2.28 -13.75
CA GLN A 40 6.98 1.74 -14.43
C GLN A 40 5.83 1.48 -13.48
N ALA A 41 6.10 1.03 -12.24
CA ALA A 41 5.10 0.67 -11.25
C ALA A 41 5.59 0.98 -9.83
N VAL A 42 4.66 1.11 -8.88
CA VAL A 42 4.96 1.35 -7.47
C VAL A 42 4.29 0.31 -6.58
N VAL A 43 4.86 0.06 -5.40
CA VAL A 43 4.17 -0.67 -4.34
C VAL A 43 3.60 0.32 -3.33
N MET A 44 2.34 0.13 -2.91
CA MET A 44 1.69 0.95 -1.91
C MET A 44 1.25 0.09 -0.72
N ASN A 45 1.53 0.60 0.48
CA ASN A 45 1.32 -0.13 1.71
C ASN A 45 -0.10 0.10 2.27
N VAL A 46 -0.91 -0.96 2.30
CA VAL A 46 -2.30 -0.87 2.77
C VAL A 46 -2.38 -0.59 4.27
N PHE A 47 -1.46 -1.12 5.06
CA PHE A 47 -1.43 -0.88 6.50
C PHE A 47 -1.35 0.62 6.83
N HIS A 48 -0.50 1.37 6.13
CA HIS A 48 -0.38 2.81 6.32
C HIS A 48 -1.57 3.57 5.73
N LEU A 49 -1.99 3.23 4.51
CA LEU A 49 -3.11 3.87 3.82
C LEU A 49 -4.44 3.75 4.57
N MET A 50 -4.71 2.60 5.19
CA MET A 50 -5.92 2.37 5.99
C MET A 50 -5.96 3.18 7.29
N GLN A 51 -4.80 3.50 7.87
CA GLN A 51 -4.71 4.34 9.07
C GLN A 51 -4.83 5.82 8.72
N ARG A 52 -4.09 6.27 7.70
CA ARG A 52 -4.10 7.65 7.20
C ARG A 52 -3.78 7.62 5.70
N PRO A 53 -4.64 8.15 4.83
CA PRO A 53 -5.85 8.94 5.11
C PRO A 53 -7.12 8.11 5.39
N GLY A 54 -7.05 6.77 5.29
CA GLY A 54 -8.19 5.86 5.45
C GLY A 54 -8.91 5.56 4.12
N SER A 55 -9.48 4.36 4.02
CA SER A 55 -10.09 3.85 2.78
C SER A 55 -11.26 4.71 2.28
N SER A 56 -12.09 5.24 3.17
CA SER A 56 -13.21 6.13 2.82
C SER A 56 -12.71 7.42 2.16
N THR A 57 -11.63 7.99 2.67
CA THR A 57 -11.01 9.19 2.10
C THR A 57 -10.41 8.90 0.74
N ILE A 58 -9.68 7.78 0.60
CA ILE A 58 -9.12 7.33 -0.69
C ILE A 58 -10.24 7.16 -1.73
N GLN A 59 -11.36 6.56 -1.33
CA GLN A 59 -12.51 6.37 -2.20
C GLN A 59 -13.15 7.71 -2.61
N ALA A 60 -13.30 8.64 -1.66
CA ALA A 60 -13.82 9.99 -1.93
C ALA A 60 -12.91 10.81 -2.87
N LEU A 61 -11.60 10.57 -2.82
CA LEU A 61 -10.62 11.15 -3.76
C LEU A 61 -10.58 10.44 -5.13
N GLY A 62 -11.40 9.41 -5.32
CA GLY A 62 -11.53 8.68 -6.57
C GLY A 62 -10.51 7.56 -6.77
N GLY A 63 -9.97 7.00 -5.67
CA GLY A 63 -9.09 5.83 -5.67
C GLY A 63 -7.60 6.18 -5.58
N LEU A 64 -6.76 5.15 -5.45
CA LEU A 64 -5.31 5.30 -5.22
C LEU A 64 -4.61 6.05 -6.35
N HIS A 65 -4.90 5.72 -7.61
CA HIS A 65 -4.32 6.39 -8.77
C HIS A 65 -4.57 7.90 -8.77
N LYS A 66 -5.82 8.32 -8.53
CA LYS A 66 -6.18 9.75 -8.47
C LYS A 66 -5.58 10.45 -7.26
N MET A 67 -5.60 9.81 -6.09
CA MET A 67 -5.01 10.37 -4.87
C MET A 67 -3.50 10.59 -5.01
N ALA A 68 -2.79 9.65 -5.65
CA ALA A 68 -1.34 9.68 -5.79
C ALA A 68 -0.85 10.40 -7.06
N ASP A 69 -1.75 10.91 -7.91
CA ASP A 69 -1.44 11.38 -9.27
C ASP A 69 -0.59 10.37 -10.08
N TRP A 70 -0.84 9.08 -9.86
CA TRP A 70 -0.09 7.98 -10.47
C TRP A 70 -0.96 7.25 -11.48
N GLN A 71 -0.46 7.09 -12.71
CA GLN A 71 -1.21 6.46 -13.82
C GLN A 71 -0.69 5.06 -14.17
N GLY A 72 0.49 4.68 -13.67
CA GLY A 72 1.07 3.36 -13.89
C GLY A 72 0.49 2.30 -12.95
N PRO A 73 0.92 1.02 -13.06
CA PRO A 73 0.47 -0.04 -12.16
C PRO A 73 0.82 0.26 -10.70
N ILE A 74 -0.13 -0.07 -9.82
CA ILE A 74 0.01 -0.05 -8.37
C ILE A 74 -0.13 -1.48 -7.88
N ILE A 75 0.87 -1.94 -7.13
CA ILE A 75 0.81 -3.19 -6.39
C ILE A 75 0.50 -2.83 -4.94
N THR A 76 -0.53 -3.45 -4.36
CA THR A 76 -0.86 -3.26 -2.94
C THR A 76 -0.55 -4.52 -2.15
N ASP A 77 0.02 -4.37 -0.96
CA ASP A 77 0.08 -5.47 0.01
C ASP A 77 -1.25 -5.60 0.78
N SER A 78 -1.36 -6.61 1.65
CA SER A 78 -2.53 -6.76 2.53
C SER A 78 -2.43 -5.97 3.83
N GLY A 79 -1.26 -5.40 4.15
CA GLY A 79 -0.94 -4.81 5.45
C GLY A 79 -0.81 -5.82 6.61
N GLY A 80 -1.05 -7.11 6.37
CA GLY A 80 -1.08 -8.13 7.42
C GLY A 80 0.29 -8.36 8.07
N PHE A 81 1.38 -8.24 7.31
CA PHE A 81 2.73 -8.43 7.84
C PHE A 81 3.11 -7.38 8.88
N GLN A 82 2.73 -6.12 8.67
CA GLN A 82 2.98 -5.02 9.59
C GLN A 82 2.16 -5.19 10.87
N ALA A 83 0.87 -5.49 10.74
CA ALA A 83 0.00 -5.77 11.88
C ALA A 83 0.48 -6.98 12.70
N TYR A 84 0.87 -8.06 12.03
CA TYR A 84 1.45 -9.25 12.64
C TYR A 84 2.71 -8.92 13.45
N SER A 85 3.64 -8.19 12.83
CA SER A 85 4.91 -7.77 13.45
C SER A 85 4.69 -6.96 14.72
N LEU A 86 3.73 -6.03 14.70
CA LEU A 86 3.39 -5.20 15.86
C LEU A 86 2.70 -6.00 16.98
N ILE A 87 1.80 -6.93 16.66
CA ILE A 87 1.17 -7.80 17.66
C ILE A 87 2.21 -8.72 18.33
N ARG A 88 3.19 -9.20 17.56
CA ARG A 88 4.32 -10.00 18.10
C ARG A 88 5.18 -9.18 19.07
N GLN A 89 5.34 -7.89 18.82
CA GLN A 89 6.08 -6.97 19.71
C GLN A 89 5.24 -6.57 20.93
N ASN A 90 3.95 -6.34 20.76
CA ASN A 90 3.01 -5.98 21.83
C ASN A 90 1.64 -6.64 21.59
N SER A 91 1.37 -7.72 22.32
CA SER A 91 0.14 -8.50 22.20
C SER A 91 -1.13 -7.72 22.60
N LYS A 92 -1.00 -6.57 23.26
CA LYS A 92 -2.15 -5.69 23.58
C LYS A 92 -2.71 -5.01 22.33
N LEU A 93 -1.94 -4.93 21.24
CA LEU A 93 -2.36 -4.29 20.00
C LEU A 93 -3.30 -5.18 19.18
N GLY A 94 -3.50 -6.45 19.52
CA GLY A 94 -4.36 -7.30 18.71
C GLY A 94 -4.25 -8.80 18.93
N SER A 95 -4.88 -9.56 18.04
CA SER A 95 -4.90 -11.02 18.06
C SER A 95 -4.86 -11.57 16.64
N ILE A 96 -4.25 -12.75 16.47
CA ILE A 96 -4.21 -13.49 15.21
C ILE A 96 -5.02 -14.78 15.41
N SER A 97 -5.94 -15.08 14.49
CA SER A 97 -6.71 -16.32 14.47
C SER A 97 -6.98 -16.77 13.03
N ASP A 98 -7.64 -17.93 12.86
CA ASP A 98 -8.05 -18.43 11.55
C ASP A 98 -9.02 -17.50 10.80
N GLN A 99 -9.62 -16.54 11.51
CA GLN A 99 -10.50 -15.51 10.95
C GLN A 99 -9.73 -14.24 10.53
N GLY A 100 -8.40 -14.26 10.62
CA GLY A 100 -7.53 -13.14 10.27
C GLY A 100 -6.92 -12.42 11.49
N ILE A 101 -6.49 -11.18 11.26
CA ILE A 101 -5.82 -10.34 12.24
C ILE A 101 -6.76 -9.25 12.72
N ARG A 102 -7.03 -9.23 14.03
CA ARG A 102 -7.62 -8.08 14.73
C ARG A 102 -6.51 -7.19 15.23
N PHE A 103 -6.47 -5.94 14.81
CA PHE A 103 -5.41 -4.99 15.16
C PHE A 103 -5.99 -3.63 15.56
N GLN A 104 -5.46 -3.07 16.64
CA GLN A 104 -5.73 -1.70 17.08
C GLN A 104 -4.39 -1.02 17.34
N PRO A 105 -3.98 -0.07 16.49
CA PRO A 105 -2.76 0.71 16.73
C PRO A 105 -2.90 1.56 17.99
N GLU A 106 -1.77 1.82 18.64
CA GLU A 106 -1.72 2.63 19.86
C GLU A 106 -2.22 4.06 19.58
N GLY A 107 -3.14 4.54 20.42
CA GLY A 107 -3.76 5.86 20.27
C GLY A 107 -4.79 5.96 19.14
N ALA A 108 -5.19 4.85 18.51
CA ALA A 108 -6.28 4.83 17.53
C ALA A 108 -7.59 4.35 18.15
N ASP A 109 -8.68 5.07 17.91
CA ASP A 109 -10.04 4.65 18.32
C ASP A 109 -10.58 3.51 17.44
N ARG A 110 -10.00 3.34 16.24
CA ARG A 110 -10.47 2.38 15.24
C ARG A 110 -9.73 1.05 15.34
N LYS A 111 -10.50 -0.03 15.34
CA LYS A 111 -10.02 -1.41 15.17
C LYS A 111 -10.05 -1.80 13.69
N PHE A 112 -9.04 -2.55 13.28
CA PHE A 112 -8.89 -3.10 11.94
C PHE A 112 -9.06 -4.62 11.98
N GLN A 113 -9.81 -5.14 11.02
CA GLN A 113 -9.89 -6.56 10.71
C GLN A 113 -9.19 -6.76 9.37
N LEU A 114 -8.10 -7.53 9.35
CA LEU A 114 -7.38 -7.92 8.14
C LEU A 114 -7.62 -9.41 7.91
N THR A 115 -8.10 -9.77 6.73
CA THR A 115 -8.42 -11.16 6.34
C THR A 115 -7.49 -11.63 5.24
#